data_AF-A0A354WP52-F1
#
_entry.id   AF-A0A354WP52-F1
#
_cell.length_a   1.000
_cell.length_b   1.000
_cell.length_c   1.000
_cell.angle_alpha   90.00
_cell.angle_beta   90.00
_cell.angle_gamma   90.00
#
_symmetry.space_group_name_H-M   'P 1'
#
loop_
_entity.id
_entity.type
_entity.pdbx_description
1 polymer ?
#
loop_
_entity_poly.entity_id
_entity_poly.type
_entity_poly.pdbx_seq_one_letter_code
_entity_poly.pdbx_strand_id
1 'polypeptide(L)'
;MFGYVTASWKELTAQEQKRYGAVYCGICREIRQRSTGIGRICLSYDMAFLALLLMSLYEPEEESGKKACRLHSVKPRPWVDNECIRYAADMNVALGYYNCLDDWQDDGKRSAKFLADKLEPFLPE
;
A
#
# COMPACT_ATOMS: atom_id res chain seq x y z
N MET A 1 -8.54 -12.76 -4.18
CA MET A 1 -7.11 -13.07 -4.46
C MET A 1 -6.30 -11.78 -4.54
N PHE A 2 -5.58 -11.48 -3.47
CA PHE A 2 -4.77 -10.28 -3.22
C PHE A 2 -3.40 -10.75 -2.68
N GLY A 3 -2.27 -10.21 -3.12
CA GLY A 3 -0.94 -10.64 -2.62
C GLY A 3 -0.15 -11.63 -3.50
N TYR A 4 -0.35 -11.63 -4.82
CA TYR A 4 0.30 -12.61 -5.72
C TYR A 4 1.58 -12.09 -6.36
N VAL A 5 1.70 -10.77 -6.54
CA VAL A 5 2.89 -10.15 -7.08
C VAL A 5 3.96 -10.05 -5.99
N THR A 6 5.21 -10.35 -6.30
CA THR A 6 6.35 -10.14 -5.40
C THR A 6 7.49 -9.43 -6.14
N ALA A 7 8.19 -8.54 -5.44
CA ALA A 7 9.36 -7.89 -6.01
C ALA A 7 10.58 -8.84 -5.97
N SER A 8 11.25 -9.00 -7.12
CA SER A 8 12.53 -9.69 -7.21
C SER A 8 13.67 -8.81 -6.68
N TRP A 9 13.68 -8.62 -5.35
CA TRP A 9 14.52 -7.58 -4.71
C TRP A 9 16.02 -7.72 -5.01
N LYS A 10 16.51 -8.96 -5.18
CA LYS A 10 17.92 -9.26 -5.46
C LYS A 10 18.36 -8.87 -6.87
N GLU A 11 17.41 -8.75 -7.80
CA GLU A 11 17.68 -8.39 -9.19
C GLU A 11 17.67 -6.86 -9.41
N LEU A 12 17.11 -6.11 -8.46
CA LEU A 12 17.09 -4.65 -8.50
C LEU A 12 18.46 -4.06 -8.13
N THR A 13 18.92 -3.10 -8.91
CA THR A 13 20.04 -2.24 -8.56
C THR A 13 19.74 -1.43 -7.28
N ALA A 14 20.78 -0.91 -6.63
CA ALA A 14 20.60 -0.10 -5.42
C ALA A 14 19.71 1.14 -5.64
N GLN A 15 19.74 1.72 -6.85
CA GLN A 15 18.91 2.86 -7.21
C GLN A 15 17.44 2.45 -7.37
N GLU A 16 17.17 1.32 -8.02
CA GLU A 16 15.81 0.78 -8.17
C GLU A 16 15.23 0.36 -6.83
N GLN A 17 16.00 -0.28 -5.95
CA GLN A 17 15.56 -0.60 -4.58
C GLN A 17 15.17 0.66 -3.80
N LYS A 18 15.94 1.75 -3.94
CA LYS A 18 15.63 3.03 -3.30
C LYS A 18 14.35 3.64 -3.87
N ARG A 19 14.16 3.58 -5.20
CA ARG A 19 12.96 4.07 -5.89
C ARG A 19 11.72 3.28 -5.48
N TYR A 20 11.79 1.95 -5.58
CA TYR A 20 10.72 1.05 -5.16
C TYR A 20 10.35 1.29 -3.68
N GLY A 21 11.36 1.37 -2.81
CA GLY A 21 11.13 1.64 -1.38
C GLY A 21 10.46 3.00 -1.11
N ALA A 22 10.74 4.02 -1.93
CA ALA A 22 10.09 5.32 -1.81
C ALA A 22 8.62 5.29 -2.24
N VAL A 23 8.30 4.60 -3.34
CA VAL A 23 6.92 4.35 -3.80
C VAL A 23 6.15 3.54 -2.76
N TYR A 24 6.71 2.43 -2.29
CA TYR A 24 6.12 1.59 -1.24
C TYR A 24 5.85 2.40 0.05
N CYS A 25 6.78 3.28 0.43
CA CYS A 25 6.59 4.16 1.58
C CYS A 25 5.51 5.22 1.35
N GLY A 26 5.38 5.74 0.13
CA GLY A 26 4.30 6.62 -0.32
C GLY A 26 2.94 5.98 -0.11
N ILE A 27 2.72 4.80 -0.70
CA ILE A 27 1.46 4.05 -0.57
C ILE A 27 1.16 3.76 0.90
N CYS A 28 2.16 3.30 1.68
CA CYS A 28 1.99 3.04 3.11
C CYS A 28 1.53 4.28 3.90
N ARG A 29 2.00 5.47 3.52
CA ARG A 29 1.59 6.74 4.15
C ARG A 29 0.17 7.10 3.73
N GLU A 30 -0.13 7.01 2.45
CA GLU A 30 -1.46 7.32 1.91
C GLU A 30 -2.54 6.41 2.49
N ILE A 31 -2.28 5.10 2.62
CA ILE A 31 -3.19 4.17 3.31
C ILE A 31 -3.53 4.68 4.71
N ARG A 32 -2.53 5.16 5.46
CA ARG A 32 -2.77 5.68 6.82
C ARG A 32 -3.57 6.98 6.81
N GLN A 33 -3.35 7.86 5.82
CA GLN A 33 -4.05 9.14 5.73
C GLN A 33 -5.53 8.94 5.35
N ARG A 34 -5.79 7.98 4.46
CA ARG A 34 -7.11 7.74 3.85
C ARG A 34 -7.96 6.70 4.59
N SER A 35 -7.33 5.86 5.42
CA SER A 35 -8.02 4.85 6.22
C SER A 35 -7.63 4.92 7.70
N THR A 36 -6.97 3.87 8.20
CA THR A 36 -6.45 3.79 9.56
C THR A 36 -5.01 3.31 9.58
N GLY A 37 -4.37 3.43 10.74
CA GLY A 37 -3.05 2.84 10.96
C GLY A 37 -3.01 1.32 10.76
N ILE A 38 -4.14 0.63 10.91
CA ILE A 38 -4.33 -0.83 10.76
C ILE A 38 -4.39 -1.21 9.27
N GLY A 39 -4.97 -0.38 8.40
CA GLY A 39 -5.05 -0.67 6.97
C GLY A 39 -3.68 -0.86 6.30
N ARG A 40 -2.61 -0.32 6.90
CA ARG A 40 -1.23 -0.56 6.45
C ARG A 40 -0.77 -2.02 6.57
N ILE A 41 -1.43 -2.83 7.40
CA ILE A 41 -1.14 -4.28 7.52
C ILE A 41 -1.50 -4.99 6.22
N CYS A 42 -2.52 -4.50 5.52
CA CYS A 42 -2.95 -5.03 4.24
C CYS A 42 -2.08 -4.52 3.08
N LEU A 43 -0.99 -3.78 3.30
CA LEU A 43 -0.19 -3.26 2.20
C LEU A 43 0.46 -4.41 1.41
N SER A 44 0.18 -4.48 0.11
CA SER A 44 0.71 -5.52 -0.77
C SER A 44 1.68 -4.99 -1.84
N TYR A 45 2.57 -5.87 -2.32
CA TYR A 45 3.42 -5.62 -3.48
C TYR A 45 2.63 -5.43 -4.78
N ASP A 46 1.41 -5.96 -4.88
CA ASP A 46 0.52 -5.70 -6.02
C ASP A 46 0.27 -4.20 -6.20
N MET A 47 0.12 -3.44 -5.11
CA MET A 47 -0.15 -2.00 -5.16
C MET A 47 1.10 -1.20 -5.52
N ALA A 48 2.28 -1.66 -5.10
CA ALA A 48 3.54 -1.07 -5.52
C ALA A 48 3.80 -1.31 -7.01
N PHE A 49 3.49 -2.50 -7.52
CA PHE A 49 3.51 -2.80 -8.96
C PHE A 49 2.53 -1.92 -9.73
N LEU A 50 1.27 -1.85 -9.28
CA LEU A 50 0.24 -1.01 -9.90
C LEU A 50 0.67 0.46 -9.95
N ALA A 51 1.13 1.03 -8.83
CA ALA A 51 1.58 2.41 -8.78
C ALA A 51 2.74 2.67 -9.74
N LEU A 52 3.77 1.82 -9.75
CA LEU A 52 4.92 1.97 -10.65
C LEU A 52 4.51 1.88 -12.12
N LEU A 53 3.62 0.95 -12.46
CA LEU A 53 3.09 0.80 -13.82
C LEU A 53 2.34 2.07 -14.24
N LEU A 54 1.41 2.56 -13.43
CA LEU A 54 0.63 3.76 -13.74
C LEU A 54 1.52 5.00 -13.83
N MET A 55 2.49 5.15 -12.92
CA MET A 55 3.46 6.25 -12.98
C MET A 55 4.31 6.22 -14.25
N SER A 56 4.64 5.04 -14.78
CA SER A 56 5.37 4.91 -16.04
C SER A 56 4.53 5.19 -17.29
N LEU A 57 3.21 5.09 -17.18
CA LEU A 57 2.28 5.33 -18.29
C LEU A 57 1.81 6.78 -18.34
N TYR A 58 1.53 7.37 -17.17
CA TYR A 58 0.93 8.70 -17.06
C TYR A 58 1.93 9.79 -16.71
N GLU A 59 3.13 9.43 -16.26
CA GLU A 59 4.22 10.35 -15.91
C GLU A 59 3.75 11.56 -15.07
N PRO A 60 3.00 11.35 -13.98
CA PRO A 60 2.48 12.45 -13.18
C PRO A 60 3.62 13.22 -12.51
N GLU A 61 3.39 14.51 -12.22
CA GLU A 61 4.32 15.26 -11.37
C GLU A 61 4.42 14.61 -9.99
N GLU A 62 5.65 14.55 -9.47
CA GLU A 62 5.95 13.85 -8.22
C GLU A 62 6.36 14.82 -7.12
N GLU A 63 5.61 14.77 -6.02
CA GLU A 63 6.11 15.26 -4.76
C GLU A 63 6.97 14.17 -4.10
N SER A 64 8.07 14.58 -3.49
CA SER A 64 8.93 13.63 -2.79
C SER A 64 9.58 14.24 -1.57
N GLY A 65 9.98 13.37 -0.65
CA GLY A 65 10.66 13.82 0.56
C GLY A 65 11.23 12.67 1.37
N LYS A 66 11.68 12.99 2.59
CA LYS A 66 12.25 12.02 3.53
C LYS A 66 11.80 12.32 4.95
N LYS A 67 11.12 11.37 5.61
CA LYS A 67 10.59 11.57 6.97
C LYS A 67 10.53 10.25 7.75
N ALA A 68 10.71 10.29 9.06
CA ALA A 68 10.48 9.13 9.93
C ALA A 68 8.98 8.81 10.04
N CYS A 69 8.62 7.55 10.29
CA CYS A 69 7.26 7.14 10.63
C CYS A 69 7.28 6.23 11.86
N ARG A 70 6.12 5.96 12.48
CA ARG A 70 6.08 5.15 13.72
C ARG A 70 6.71 3.76 13.59
N LEU A 71 6.67 3.16 12.39
CA LEU A 71 7.32 1.86 12.10
C LEU A 71 8.82 2.00 11.82
N HIS A 72 9.28 3.20 11.49
CA HIS A 72 10.65 3.51 11.09
C HIS A 72 11.13 4.78 11.80
N SER A 73 11.12 4.76 13.13
CA SER A 73 11.41 5.93 13.96
C SER A 73 12.89 6.32 13.95
N VAL A 74 13.79 5.35 13.75
CA VAL A 74 15.25 5.57 13.83
C VAL A 74 15.83 6.13 12.53
N LYS A 75 15.38 5.61 11.38
CA LYS A 75 15.90 6.00 10.06
C LYS A 75 14.78 6.53 9.18
N PRO A 76 14.76 7.86 8.89
CA PRO A 76 13.81 8.44 7.95
C PRO A 76 13.85 7.74 6.60
N ARG A 77 12.68 7.40 6.06
CA ARG A 77 12.54 6.75 4.75
C ARG A 77 12.20 7.79 3.68
N PRO A 78 12.75 7.68 2.46
CA PRO A 78 12.27 8.44 1.33
C PRO A 78 10.82 8.04 1.03
N TRP A 79 10.05 8.95 0.48
CA TRP A 79 8.68 8.71 0.02
C TRP A 79 8.41 9.53 -1.24
N VAL A 80 7.47 9.06 -2.04
CA VAL A 80 6.93 9.73 -3.23
C VAL A 80 5.42 9.83 -3.06
N ASP A 81 4.83 10.91 -3.53
CA ASP A 81 3.39 11.11 -3.59
C ASP A 81 2.97 11.70 -4.93
N ASN A 82 1.85 11.20 -5.45
CA ASN A 82 1.14 11.66 -6.63
C ASN A 82 -0.23 10.95 -6.67
N GLU A 83 -1.04 11.26 -7.69
CA GLU A 83 -2.34 10.63 -7.91
C GLU A 83 -2.31 9.10 -8.06
N CYS A 84 -1.28 8.52 -8.70
CA CYS A 84 -1.15 7.07 -8.83
C CYS A 84 -0.88 6.38 -7.48
N ILE A 85 -0.06 6.99 -6.62
CA ILE A 85 0.21 6.50 -5.25
C ILE A 85 -1.06 6.52 -4.41
N ARG A 86 -1.82 7.63 -4.48
CA ARG A 86 -3.09 7.81 -3.77
C ARG A 86 -4.14 6.79 -4.24
N TYR A 87 -4.27 6.61 -5.55
CA TYR A 87 -5.14 5.59 -6.14
C TYR A 87 -4.75 4.18 -5.68
N ALA A 88 -3.46 3.82 -5.72
CA ALA A 88 -2.99 2.52 -5.25
C ALA A 88 -3.28 2.30 -3.75
N ALA A 89 -3.24 3.35 -2.93
CA ALA A 89 -3.63 3.27 -1.53
C ALA A 89 -5.14 3.02 -1.36
N ASP A 90 -6.00 3.70 -2.11
CA ASP A 90 -7.46 3.47 -2.10
C ASP A 90 -7.77 2.02 -2.54
N MET A 91 -7.15 1.56 -3.63
CA MET A 91 -7.27 0.18 -4.11
C MET A 91 -6.78 -0.84 -3.08
N ASN A 92 -5.73 -0.54 -2.32
CA ASN A 92 -5.26 -1.41 -1.25
C ASN A 92 -6.31 -1.60 -0.15
N VAL A 93 -7.01 -0.53 0.22
CA VAL A 93 -8.05 -0.57 1.26
C VAL A 93 -9.24 -1.39 0.77
N ALA A 94 -9.71 -1.13 -0.46
CA ALA A 94 -10.82 -1.86 -1.05
C ALA A 94 -10.53 -3.36 -1.19
N LEU A 95 -9.39 -3.72 -1.80
CA LEU A 95 -9.02 -5.13 -2.00
C LEU A 95 -8.69 -5.82 -0.68
N GLY A 96 -8.07 -5.12 0.27
CA GLY A 96 -7.81 -5.63 1.61
C GLY A 96 -9.10 -5.95 2.37
N TYR A 97 -10.12 -5.10 2.26
CA TYR A 97 -11.45 -5.35 2.83
C TYR A 97 -12.08 -6.62 2.25
N TYR A 98 -12.19 -6.73 0.93
CA TYR A 98 -12.83 -7.88 0.29
C TYR A 98 -12.07 -9.17 0.56
N ASN A 99 -10.72 -9.15 0.56
CA ASN A 99 -9.95 -10.33 0.94
C ASN A 99 -10.22 -10.76 2.40
N CYS A 100 -10.36 -9.81 3.33
CA CYS A 100 -10.70 -10.13 4.71
C CYS A 100 -12.15 -10.63 4.87
N LEU A 101 -13.07 -10.11 4.06
CA LEU A 101 -14.46 -10.55 4.04
C LEU A 101 -14.58 -11.98 3.51
N ASP A 102 -13.88 -12.30 2.42
CA ASP A 102 -13.80 -13.66 1.86
C ASP A 102 -13.23 -14.64 2.90
N ASP A 103 -12.10 -14.31 3.53
CA ASP A 103 -11.47 -15.11 4.59
C ASP A 103 -12.41 -15.38 5.78
N TRP A 104 -13.32 -14.46 6.07
CA TRP A 104 -14.34 -14.66 7.10
C TRP A 104 -15.48 -15.56 6.61
N GLN A 105 -15.96 -15.36 5.38
CA GLN A 105 -17.08 -16.14 4.82
C GLN A 105 -16.70 -17.60 4.56
N ASP A 106 -15.48 -17.84 4.09
CA ASP A 106 -15.00 -19.19 3.74
C ASP A 106 -14.52 -19.97 4.97
N ASP A 107 -13.70 -19.34 5.81
CA ASP A 107 -12.97 -20.04 6.90
C ASP A 107 -13.41 -19.63 8.32
N GLY A 108 -14.29 -18.63 8.47
CA GLY A 108 -14.71 -18.13 9.78
C GLY A 108 -13.59 -17.44 10.57
N LYS A 109 -12.57 -16.89 9.90
CA LYS A 109 -11.42 -16.22 10.55
C LYS A 109 -11.85 -14.91 11.24
N ARG A 110 -11.96 -14.94 12.57
CA ARG A 110 -12.35 -13.76 13.38
C ARG A 110 -11.43 -12.54 13.22
N SER A 111 -10.13 -12.77 13.03
CA SER A 111 -9.16 -11.70 12.77
C SER A 111 -9.43 -11.00 11.43
N ALA A 112 -9.84 -11.76 10.42
CA ALA A 112 -10.21 -11.22 9.11
C ALA A 112 -11.50 -10.38 9.23
N LYS A 113 -12.52 -10.87 9.93
CA LYS A 113 -13.74 -10.09 10.18
C LYS A 113 -13.45 -8.77 10.90
N PHE A 114 -12.62 -8.79 11.95
CA PHE A 114 -12.22 -7.57 12.64
C PHE A 114 -11.50 -6.57 11.71
N LEU A 115 -10.62 -7.05 10.82
CA LEU A 115 -9.96 -6.18 9.85
C LEU A 115 -10.96 -5.61 8.84
N ALA A 116 -11.88 -6.43 8.31
CA ALA A 116 -12.92 -5.97 7.40
C ALA A 116 -13.77 -4.85 8.03
N ASP A 117 -14.23 -5.03 9.27
CA ASP A 117 -15.03 -4.02 9.99
C ASP A 117 -14.25 -2.70 10.22
N LYS A 118 -12.91 -2.76 10.30
CA LYS A 118 -12.07 -1.56 10.42
C LYS A 118 -11.79 -0.87 9.10
N LEU A 119 -11.94 -1.55 7.97
CA LEU A 119 -11.73 -1.01 6.64
C LEU A 119 -13.04 -0.52 5.99
N GLU A 120 -14.17 -1.13 6.33
CA GLU A 120 -15.50 -0.83 5.80
C GLU A 120 -15.85 0.68 5.73
N PRO A 121 -15.57 1.51 6.76
CA PRO A 121 -15.91 2.94 6.71
C PRO A 121 -15.12 3.77 5.69
N PHE A 122 -14.10 3.19 5.05
CA PHE A 122 -13.20 3.85 4.11
C PHE A 122 -13.35 3.33 2.69
N LEU A 123 -14.35 2.49 2.44
CA LEU A 123 -14.70 2.08 1.09
C LEU A 123 -15.31 3.26 0.33
N PRO A 124 -15.04 3.39 -0.99
CA PRO A 124 -15.75 4.34 -1.82
C PRO A 124 -17.25 4.01 -1.83
N GLU A 125 -18.09 5.05 -1.85
CA GLU A 125 -19.55 4.95 -2.03
C GLU A 125 -19.93 4.36 -3.41
#